data_AF-A0A0N5DBS2-F1
#
_entry.id   AF-A0A0N5DBS2-F1
#
_cell.length_a   1.000
_cell.length_b   1.000
_cell.length_c   1.000
_cell.angle_alpha   90.00
_cell.angle_beta   90.00
_cell.angle_gamma   90.00
#
_symmetry.space_group_name_H-M   'P 1'
#
loop_
_entity.id
_entity.type
_entity.pdbx_description
1 polymer ?
#
loop_
_entity_poly.entity_id
_entity_poly.type
_entity_poly.pdbx_seq_one_letter_code
_entity_poly.pdbx_strand_id
1 'polypeptide(L)'
;MIKSDECIIRKLVADGDGSGDDRRFVTILTLLFKLMKEPELAQSLLPRILKMLDATEIAMQKQVSIGSMNKQQIENYIAMVKKIDDDLLKANDSLLAAKKELSVVKGMRRNKEEYEMMAKIIEKIPSRSETNKYYEENNESTNEGLVRTEFDTKKEKA
;
A
#
# COMPACT_ATOMS: atom_id res chain seq x y z
N MET A 1 5.44 -36.41 -18.54
CA MET A 1 6.06 -35.07 -18.42
C MET A 1 6.29 -34.82 -16.93
N ILE A 2 7.47 -35.21 -16.42
CA ILE A 2 7.82 -35.00 -15.00
C ILE A 2 7.89 -33.48 -14.82
N LYS A 3 7.08 -32.92 -13.92
CA LYS A 3 7.00 -31.48 -13.71
C LYS A 3 8.38 -30.98 -13.29
N SER A 4 8.83 -29.90 -13.93
CA SER A 4 10.12 -29.21 -13.69
C SER A 4 10.51 -29.19 -12.22
N ASP A 5 9.53 -28.88 -11.37
CA ASP A 5 9.69 -28.69 -9.94
C ASP A 5 10.09 -29.97 -9.22
N GLU A 6 9.61 -31.13 -9.68
CA GLU A 6 9.96 -32.42 -9.10
C GLU A 6 11.40 -32.82 -9.44
N CYS A 7 11.90 -32.42 -10.61
CA CYS A 7 13.30 -32.59 -10.99
C CYS A 7 14.20 -31.67 -10.16
N ILE A 8 13.77 -30.43 -9.93
CA ILE A 8 14.47 -29.46 -9.08
C ILE A 8 14.50 -29.95 -7.63
N ILE A 9 13.38 -30.43 -7.09
CA ILE A 9 13.30 -31.00 -5.74
C ILE A 9 14.20 -32.22 -5.62
N ARG A 10 14.16 -33.18 -6.55
CA ARG A 10 15.05 -34.35 -6.50
C ARG A 10 16.52 -33.97 -6.62
N LYS A 11 16.84 -32.96 -7.42
CA LYS A 11 18.22 -32.46 -7.55
C LYS A 11 18.68 -31.72 -6.30
N LEU A 12 17.82 -30.89 -5.71
CA LEU A 12 18.09 -30.23 -4.42
C LEU A 12 18.15 -31.22 -3.25
N VAL A 13 17.41 -32.33 -3.30
CA VAL A 13 17.51 -33.43 -2.32
C VAL A 13 18.80 -34.23 -2.56
N ALA A 14 19.15 -34.53 -3.81
CA ALA A 14 20.40 -35.24 -4.14
C ALA A 14 21.66 -34.40 -3.88
N ASP A 15 21.60 -33.09 -4.11
CA ASP A 15 22.67 -32.13 -3.85
C ASP A 15 22.64 -31.63 -2.38
N GLY A 16 21.48 -31.73 -1.71
CA GLY A 16 21.23 -31.25 -0.35
C GLY A 16 21.40 -32.32 0.74
N ASP A 17 21.34 -33.60 0.40
CA ASP A 17 21.86 -34.65 1.26
C ASP A 17 23.37 -34.75 1.06
N GLY A 18 24.13 -34.63 2.15
CA GLY A 18 25.60 -34.70 2.25
C GLY A 18 26.28 -35.97 1.69
N SER A 19 25.60 -36.74 0.84
CA SER A 19 26.11 -37.88 0.07
C SER A 19 27.41 -37.56 -0.66
N GLY A 20 27.58 -36.33 -1.14
CA GLY A 20 28.78 -35.90 -1.88
C GLY A 20 30.01 -35.77 -0.97
N ASP A 21 29.85 -35.21 0.22
CA ASP A 21 30.92 -35.09 1.22
C ASP A 21 31.18 -36.44 1.90
N ASP A 22 30.13 -37.19 2.28
CA ASP A 22 30.27 -38.53 2.84
C ASP A 22 31.02 -39.48 1.91
N ARG A 23 30.70 -39.48 0.60
CA ARG A 23 31.45 -40.26 -0.39
C ARG A 23 32.91 -39.79 -0.52
N ARG A 24 33.16 -38.48 -0.43
CA ARG A 24 34.52 -37.92 -0.42
C ARG A 24 35.29 -38.39 0.81
N PHE A 25 34.71 -38.34 2.00
CA PHE A 25 35.31 -38.84 3.24
C PHE A 25 35.60 -40.34 3.18
N VAL A 26 34.65 -41.15 2.70
CA VAL A 26 34.85 -42.61 2.50
C VAL A 26 36.00 -42.86 1.53
N THR A 27 36.12 -42.07 0.47
CA THR A 27 37.22 -42.19 -0.50
C THR A 27 38.56 -41.81 0.11
N ILE A 28 38.63 -40.71 0.87
CA ILE A 28 39.85 -40.28 1.59
C ILE A 28 40.29 -41.38 2.56
N LEU A 29 39.37 -41.92 3.36
CA LEU A 29 39.64 -43.02 4.30
C LEU A 29 40.18 -44.26 3.59
N THR A 30 39.58 -44.64 2.45
CA THR A 30 40.03 -45.80 1.67
C THR A 30 41.44 -45.59 1.12
N LEU A 31 41.76 -44.38 0.63
CA LEU A 31 43.09 -44.04 0.13
C LEU A 31 44.14 -44.00 1.26
N LEU A 32 43.78 -43.52 2.45
CA LEU A 32 44.64 -43.55 3.63
C LEU A 32 44.93 -44.99 4.07
N PHE A 33 43.91 -45.86 4.13
CA PHE A 33 44.12 -47.28 4.43
C PHE A 33 45.02 -47.97 3.40
N LYS A 34 44.88 -47.63 2.12
CA LYS A 34 45.75 -48.16 1.07
C LYS A 34 47.19 -47.68 1.24
N LEU A 35 47.39 -46.40 1.52
CA LEU A 35 48.71 -45.81 1.77
C LEU A 35 49.40 -46.45 2.98
N MET A 36 48.66 -46.76 4.06
CA MET A 36 49.21 -47.44 5.24
C MET A 36 49.64 -48.88 4.95
N LYS A 37 48.95 -49.58 4.05
CA LYS A 37 49.29 -50.96 3.65
C LYS A 37 50.44 -51.02 2.65
N GLU A 38 50.50 -50.04 1.74
CA GLU A 38 51.44 -50.01 0.60
C GLU A 38 52.17 -48.65 0.58
N PRO A 39 53.19 -48.45 1.44
CA PRO A 39 53.87 -47.16 1.57
C PRO A 39 54.64 -46.75 0.31
N GLU A 40 55.00 -47.68 -0.57
CA GLU A 40 55.65 -47.40 -1.86
C GLU A 40 54.76 -46.56 -2.79
N LEU A 41 53.43 -46.61 -2.61
CA LEU A 41 52.49 -45.81 -3.39
C LEU A 41 52.40 -44.35 -2.92
N ALA A 42 53.13 -43.95 -1.87
CA ALA A 42 53.05 -42.62 -1.26
C ALA A 42 53.20 -41.47 -2.25
N GLN A 43 54.18 -41.55 -3.17
CA GLN A 43 54.39 -40.50 -4.18
C GLN A 43 53.16 -40.26 -5.06
N SER A 44 52.35 -41.30 -5.31
CA SER A 44 51.14 -41.20 -6.15
C SER A 44 49.88 -40.87 -5.34
N LEU A 45 49.76 -41.38 -4.12
CA LEU A 45 48.54 -41.28 -3.33
C LEU A 45 48.48 -40.01 -2.48
N LEU A 46 49.60 -39.56 -1.92
CA LEU A 46 49.63 -38.37 -1.05
C LEU A 46 49.10 -37.10 -1.75
N PRO A 47 49.55 -36.75 -2.97
CA PRO A 47 49.03 -35.55 -3.65
C PRO A 47 47.53 -35.62 -3.91
N ARG A 48 47.02 -36.82 -4.20
CA ARG A 48 45.59 -37.05 -4.43
C ARG A 48 44.78 -36.91 -3.14
N ILE A 49 45.27 -37.46 -2.03
CA ILE A 49 44.64 -37.33 -0.71
C ILE A 49 44.61 -35.87 -0.28
N LEU A 50 45.74 -35.15 -0.39
CA LEU A 50 45.83 -33.73 -0.03
C LEU A 50 44.85 -32.88 -0.83
N LYS A 51 44.81 -33.06 -2.16
CA LYS A 51 43.86 -32.33 -3.02
C LYS A 51 42.40 -32.58 -2.64
N MET A 52 42.05 -33.80 -2.23
CA MET A 52 40.69 -34.12 -1.77
C MET A 52 40.40 -33.50 -0.40
N LEU A 53 41.39 -33.43 0.48
CA LEU A 53 41.28 -32.77 1.78
C LEU A 53 41.04 -31.27 1.61
N ASP A 54 41.83 -30.59 0.78
CA ASP A 54 41.68 -29.15 0.48
C ASP A 54 40.28 -28.84 -0.06
N ALA A 55 39.79 -29.65 -1.00
CA ALA A 55 38.45 -29.48 -1.56
C ALA A 55 37.33 -29.67 -0.51
N THR A 56 37.56 -30.56 0.46
CA THR A 56 36.60 -30.82 1.55
C THR A 56 36.61 -29.69 2.57
N GLU A 57 37.79 -29.15 2.88
CA GLU A 57 37.93 -27.98 3.76
C GLU A 57 37.21 -26.75 3.17
N ILE A 58 37.42 -26.47 1.88
CA ILE A 58 36.74 -25.38 1.18
C ILE A 58 35.21 -25.59 1.21
N ALA A 59 34.74 -26.83 1.00
CA ALA A 59 33.32 -27.14 1.05
C ALA A 59 32.74 -26.91 2.45
N MET A 60 33.44 -27.29 3.52
CA MET A 60 33.04 -27.00 4.90
C MET A 60 32.95 -25.49 5.17
N GLN A 61 33.97 -24.72 4.78
CA GLN A 61 33.98 -23.27 4.96
C GLN A 61 32.81 -22.61 4.22
N LYS A 62 32.54 -23.05 2.99
CA LYS A 62 31.38 -22.62 2.21
C LYS A 62 30.07 -22.90 2.94
N GLN A 63 29.92 -24.09 3.53
CA GLN A 63 28.69 -24.46 4.24
C GLN A 63 28.45 -23.59 5.47
N VAL A 64 29.50 -23.26 6.22
CA VAL A 64 29.41 -22.31 7.36
C VAL A 64 28.96 -20.93 6.87
N SER A 65 29.55 -20.44 5.77
CA SER A 65 29.18 -19.15 5.18
C SER A 65 27.72 -19.11 4.70
N ILE A 66 27.26 -20.18 4.02
CA ILE A 66 25.86 -20.33 3.61
C ILE A 66 24.93 -20.36 4.83
N GLY A 67 25.30 -21.08 5.89
CA GLY A 67 24.53 -21.11 7.13
C GLY A 67 24.36 -19.73 7.76
N SER A 68 25.47 -18.96 7.82
CA SER A 68 25.43 -17.57 8.31
C SER A 68 24.56 -16.67 7.43
N MET A 69 24.70 -16.79 6.10
CA MET A 69 23.89 -16.03 5.15
C MET A 69 22.41 -16.36 5.28
N ASN A 70 22.04 -17.64 5.40
CA ASN A 70 20.65 -18.07 5.55
C ASN A 70 20.04 -17.50 6.84
N LYS A 71 20.79 -17.48 7.93
CA LYS A 71 20.35 -16.87 9.19
C LYS A 71 20.05 -15.38 9.01
N GLN A 72 20.96 -14.65 8.37
CA GLN A 72 20.76 -13.23 8.07
C GLN A 72 19.56 -12.99 7.13
N GLN A 73 19.37 -13.85 6.12
CA GLN A 73 18.22 -13.76 5.22
C GLN A 73 16.89 -13.95 5.96
N ILE A 74 16.82 -14.90 6.90
CA ILE A 74 15.62 -15.10 7.74
C ILE A 74 15.32 -13.83 8.54
N GLU A 75 16.33 -13.23 9.17
CA GLU A 75 16.16 -11.98 9.92
C GLU A 75 15.66 -10.84 9.03
N ASN A 76 16.21 -10.72 7.81
CA ASN A 76 15.77 -9.74 6.82
C ASN A 76 14.32 -9.97 6.37
N TYR A 77 13.90 -11.22 6.17
CA TYR A 77 12.51 -11.53 5.81
C TYR A 77 11.54 -11.18 6.93
N ILE A 78 11.90 -11.46 8.20
CA ILE A 78 11.11 -11.06 9.36
C ILE A 78 10.96 -9.53 9.42
N ALA A 79 12.05 -8.79 9.18
CA ALA A 79 12.00 -7.33 9.14
C ALA A 79 11.14 -6.80 8.00
N MET A 80 11.19 -7.44 6.82
CA MET A 80 10.37 -7.07 5.66
C MET A 80 8.89 -7.27 5.93
N VAL A 81 8.49 -8.39 6.55
CA VAL A 81 7.10 -8.66 6.93
C VAL A 81 6.59 -7.58 7.87
N LYS A 82 7.35 -7.25 8.93
CA LYS A 82 6.98 -6.18 9.86
C LYS A 82 6.78 -4.83 9.15
N LYS A 83 7.67 -4.50 8.21
CA LYS A 83 7.56 -3.27 7.43
C LYS A 83 6.29 -3.25 6.57
N ILE A 84 5.96 -4.37 5.93
CA ILE A 84 4.73 -4.50 5.14
C ILE A 84 3.50 -4.29 6.03
N ASP A 85 3.48 -4.89 7.23
CA ASP A 85 2.38 -4.71 8.18
C ASP A 85 2.23 -3.25 8.62
N ASP A 86 3.33 -2.56 8.94
CA ASP A 86 3.34 -1.14 9.30
C ASP A 86 2.82 -0.25 8.15
N ASP A 87 3.26 -0.53 6.93
CA ASP A 87 2.84 0.22 5.74
C ASP A 87 1.35 -0.04 5.41
N LEU A 88 0.84 -1.25 5.64
CA LEU A 88 -0.57 -1.59 5.52
C LEU A 88 -1.43 -0.78 6.50
N LEU A 89 -1.00 -0.68 7.75
CA LEU A 89 -1.71 0.10 8.78
C LEU A 89 -1.79 1.58 8.37
N LYS A 90 -0.66 2.18 7.96
CA LYS A 90 -0.64 3.58 7.48
C LYS A 90 -1.52 3.81 6.26
N ALA A 91 -1.53 2.87 5.31
CA ALA A 91 -2.36 2.96 4.13
C ALA A 91 -3.86 2.91 4.50
N ASN A 92 -4.23 2.07 5.47
CA ASN A 92 -5.60 1.98 5.95
C ASN A 92 -6.05 3.27 6.66
N ASP A 93 -5.19 3.83 7.52
CA ASP A 93 -5.47 5.11 8.19
C ASP A 93 -5.67 6.24 7.18
N SER A 94 -4.80 6.30 6.16
CA SER A 94 -4.91 7.28 5.07
C SER A 94 -6.21 7.13 4.28
N LEU A 95 -6.64 5.88 4.03
CA LEU A 95 -7.88 5.57 3.35
C LEU A 95 -9.12 5.98 4.18
N LEU A 96 -9.09 5.76 5.49
CA LEU A 96 -10.16 6.21 6.39
C LEU A 96 -10.26 7.73 6.44
N ALA A 97 -9.12 8.43 6.48
CA ALA A 97 -9.08 9.89 6.41
C ALA A 97 -9.68 10.41 5.09
N ALA A 98 -9.26 9.84 3.95
CA ALA A 98 -9.78 10.20 2.63
C ALA A 98 -11.30 9.94 2.50
N LYS A 99 -11.81 8.84 3.06
CA LYS A 99 -13.26 8.55 3.10
C LYS A 99 -14.02 9.62 3.89
N LYS A 100 -13.50 10.05 5.04
CA LYS A 100 -14.11 11.09 5.87
C LYS A 100 -14.16 12.42 5.11
N GLU A 101 -13.04 12.80 4.50
CA GLU A 101 -12.95 14.02 3.68
C GLU A 101 -13.94 13.99 2.51
N LEU A 102 -14.01 12.87 1.78
CA LEU A 102 -14.95 12.70 0.67
C LEU A 102 -16.41 12.88 1.12
N SER A 103 -16.77 12.38 2.31
CA SER A 103 -18.11 12.57 2.87
C SER A 103 -18.42 14.05 3.13
N VAL A 104 -17.45 14.79 3.68
CA VAL A 104 -17.60 16.23 3.93
C VAL A 104 -17.76 17.00 2.62
N VAL A 105 -16.91 16.71 1.62
CA VAL A 105 -16.97 17.35 0.29
C VAL A 105 -18.32 17.09 -0.40
N LYS A 106 -18.83 15.85 -0.33
CA LYS A 106 -20.16 15.53 -0.87
C LYS A 106 -21.27 16.33 -0.19
N GLY A 107 -21.21 16.50 1.13
CA GLY A 107 -22.14 17.33 1.89
C GLY A 107 -22.09 18.80 1.45
N MET A 108 -20.88 19.37 1.34
CA MET A 108 -20.70 20.74 0.86
C MET A 108 -21.25 20.94 -0.55
N ARG A 109 -21.03 19.98 -1.46
CA ARG A 109 -21.57 20.04 -2.82
C ARG A 109 -23.09 20.06 -2.83
N ARG A 110 -23.73 19.18 -2.05
CA ARG A 110 -25.19 19.16 -1.92
C ARG A 110 -25.74 20.49 -1.40
N ASN A 111 -25.13 21.01 -0.33
CA ASN A 111 -25.54 22.31 0.23
C ASN A 111 -25.40 23.43 -0.81
N LYS A 112 -24.31 23.43 -1.59
CA LYS A 112 -24.11 24.41 -2.67
C LYS A 112 -25.20 24.29 -3.75
N GLU A 113 -25.53 23.08 -4.19
CA GLU A 113 -26.60 22.83 -5.16
C GLU A 113 -27.96 23.31 -4.64
N GLU A 114 -28.27 23.07 -3.35
CA GLU A 114 -29.50 23.54 -2.70
C GLU A 114 -29.55 25.08 -2.61
N TYR A 115 -28.45 25.74 -2.24
CA TYR A 115 -28.36 27.20 -2.21
C TYR A 115 -28.49 27.84 -3.60
N GLU A 116 -27.85 27.26 -4.62
CA GLU A 116 -27.98 27.73 -6.00
C GLU A 116 -29.42 27.61 -6.51
N MET A 117 -30.13 26.54 -6.14
CA MET A 117 -31.55 26.37 -6.47
C MET A 117 -32.41 27.46 -5.80
N MET A 118 -32.21 27.70 -4.50
CA MET A 118 -32.93 28.75 -3.77
C MET A 118 -32.65 30.14 -4.33
N ALA A 119 -31.39 30.45 -4.65
CA ALA A 119 -31.01 31.72 -5.27
C ALA A 119 -31.75 31.95 -6.58
N LYS A 120 -31.82 30.95 -7.47
CA LYS A 120 -32.59 31.02 -8.73
C LYS A 120 -34.09 31.25 -8.52
N ILE A 121 -34.67 30.76 -7.42
CA ILE A 121 -36.07 31.01 -7.08
C ILE A 121 -36.24 32.47 -6.60
N ILE A 122 -35.33 32.93 -5.74
CA ILE A 122 -35.34 34.30 -5.21
C ILE A 122 -35.17 35.32 -6.34
N GLU A 123 -34.31 35.06 -7.33
CA GLU A 123 -34.12 35.92 -8.51
C GLU A 123 -35.39 36.12 -9.34
N LYS A 124 -36.38 35.22 -9.26
CA LYS A 124 -37.67 35.37 -9.95
C LYS A 124 -38.65 36.28 -9.21
N ILE A 125 -38.37 36.62 -7.96
CA ILE A 125 -39.20 37.49 -7.13
C ILE A 125 -38.66 38.92 -7.28
N PRO A 126 -39.51 39.96 -7.39
CA PRO A 126 -39.06 41.34 -7.45
C PRO A 126 -38.16 41.68 -6.28
N SER A 127 -37.18 42.56 -6.53
CA SER A 127 -36.22 42.93 -5.51
C SER A 127 -36.94 43.60 -4.33
N ARG A 128 -36.37 43.49 -3.12
CA ARG A 128 -36.93 44.17 -1.93
C ARG A 128 -37.07 45.67 -2.16
N SER A 129 -36.14 46.28 -2.89
CA SER A 129 -36.19 47.72 -3.21
C SER A 129 -37.37 48.06 -4.11
N GLU A 130 -37.59 47.30 -5.18
CA GLU A 130 -38.74 47.48 -6.08
C GLU A 130 -40.06 47.22 -5.35
N THR A 131 -40.10 46.21 -4.50
CA THR A 131 -41.29 45.88 -3.71
C THR A 131 -41.61 46.99 -2.70
N ASN A 132 -40.59 47.55 -2.03
CA ASN A 132 -40.77 48.68 -1.11
C ASN A 132 -41.25 49.95 -1.82
N LYS A 133 -40.68 50.27 -2.99
CA LYS A 133 -41.16 51.39 -3.81
C LYS A 133 -42.62 51.22 -4.22
N TYR A 134 -42.99 50.02 -4.66
CA TYR A 134 -44.39 49.71 -4.96
C TYR A 134 -45.31 49.95 -3.75
N TYR A 135 -44.90 49.57 -2.54
CA TYR A 135 -45.70 49.85 -1.33
C TYR A 135 -45.73 51.34 -0.97
N GLU A 136 -44.62 52.08 -1.13
CA GLU A 136 -44.56 53.52 -0.90
C GLU A 136 -45.49 54.28 -1.86
N GLU A 137 -45.40 54.00 -3.16
CA GLU A 137 -46.23 54.61 -4.21
C GLU A 137 -47.72 54.29 -4.02
N ASN A 138 -48.07 53.06 -3.63
CA ASN A 138 -49.46 52.69 -3.36
C ASN A 138 -49.99 53.32 -2.06
N ASN A 139 -49.16 53.47 -1.03
CA ASN A 139 -49.56 54.17 0.19
C ASN A 139 -49.78 55.67 -0.05
N GLU A 140 -48.95 56.30 -0.88
CA GLU A 140 -49.15 57.69 -1.32
C GLU A 140 -50.43 57.83 -2.14
N SER A 141 -50.66 56.95 -3.11
CA SER A 141 -51.88 56.95 -3.94
C SER A 141 -53.16 56.71 -3.12
N THR A 142 -53.10 55.85 -2.11
CA THR A 142 -54.22 55.60 -1.19
C THR A 142 -54.51 56.82 -0.31
N ASN A 143 -53.46 57.49 0.19
CA ASN A 143 -53.59 58.75 0.94
C ASN A 143 -54.13 59.89 0.06
N GLU A 144 -53.68 60.02 -1.19
CA GLU A 144 -54.22 61.02 -2.12
C GLU A 144 -55.68 60.78 -2.49
N GLY A 145 -56.10 59.51 -2.63
CA GLY A 145 -57.50 59.13 -2.84
C GLY A 145 -58.39 59.45 -1.63
N LEU A 146 -57.91 59.24 -0.41
CA LEU A 146 -58.58 59.66 0.83
C LEU A 146 -58.72 61.18 0.88
N VAL A 147 -57.67 61.93 0.53
CA VAL A 147 -57.72 63.40 0.49
C VAL A 147 -58.70 63.89 -0.58
N ARG A 148 -58.72 63.32 -1.79
CA ARG A 148 -59.68 63.69 -2.84
C ARG A 148 -61.13 63.41 -2.48
N THR A 149 -61.40 62.25 -1.88
CA THR A 149 -62.76 61.93 -1.39
C THR A 149 -63.22 62.86 -0.27
N GLU A 150 -62.31 63.34 0.59
CA GLU A 150 -62.60 64.40 1.56
C GLU A 150 -62.83 65.78 0.91
N PHE A 151 -62.19 66.10 -0.20
CA PHE A 151 -62.41 67.34 -0.95
C PHE A 151 -63.73 67.32 -1.74
N ASP A 152 -64.08 66.20 -2.36
CA ASP A 152 -65.31 66.06 -3.15
C ASP A 152 -66.56 66.03 -2.26
N THR A 153 -66.49 65.37 -1.09
CA THR A 153 -67.57 65.42 -0.08
C THR A 153 -67.77 66.80 0.56
N LYS A 154 -66.77 67.68 0.52
CA LYS A 154 -66.89 69.10 0.93
C LYS A 154 -67.47 69.98 -0.18
N LYS A 155 -67.27 69.65 -1.45
CA LYS A 155 -67.87 70.36 -2.59
C LYS A 155 -69.36 70.07 -2.80
N GLU A 156 -69.82 68.84 -2.51
CA GLU A 156 -71.26 68.50 -2.58
C GLU A 156 -72.11 69.12 -1.46
N LYS A 157 -71.49 69.71 -0.43
CA LYS A 157 -72.16 70.31 0.73
C LYS A 157 -72.16 71.84 0.76
N ALA A 158 -71.71 72.51 -0.31
CA ALA A 158 -71.71 73.96 -0.48
C ALA A 158 -72.62 74.35 -1.66
#